data_AF-A0AAV9WMX9-F1
#
_entry.id   AF-A0AAV9WMX9-F1
#
_cell.length_a   1.000
_cell.length_b   1.000
_cell.length_c   1.000
_cell.angle_alpha   90.00
_cell.angle_beta   90.00
_cell.angle_gamma   90.00
#
_symmetry.space_group_name_H-M   'P 1'
#
loop_
_entity.id
_entity.type
_entity.pdbx_description
1 polymer ?
#
loop_
_entity_poly.entity_id
_entity_poly.type
_entity_poly.pdbx_seq_one_letter_code
_entity_poly.pdbx_strand_id
1 'polypeptide(L)'
;MFAGSSESSLLRTAVLAVSELSLYRYSKAPELYHIARASYGRALGLANEVLALPDTVTSDETLCSILLLYLFEDIVGERVPISNNHFVGLQQLVQIRQNQQFDMLYGWIATQLTYTKSPELVCSIIHKTIYIEPSDVPRSDDLNNPIYSFTILGALVCKFCVKASTVHSSILAKLNPEDPSLYPGDDMNELVSLLEEVDALERSARVVLEVLPQWLEPSSSKPSACGTRTILIYSSRWVACFWMLIYLINASFYQRVIECSDLLAFLQLNRSAPLRL
;
A
#
# COMPACT_ATOMS: atom_id res chain seq x y z
N MET A 1 16.28 0.53 -17.11
CA MET A 1 15.70 1.88 -16.96
C MET A 1 16.79 2.95 -16.84
N PHE A 2 17.46 3.12 -15.69
CA PHE A 2 18.47 4.17 -15.49
C PHE A 2 19.66 4.16 -16.47
N ALA A 3 20.17 2.98 -16.84
CA ALA A 3 21.30 2.87 -17.78
C ALA A 3 20.97 3.34 -19.21
N GLY A 4 19.67 3.37 -19.58
CA GLY A 4 19.20 3.79 -20.90
C GLY A 4 18.63 5.21 -20.93
N SER A 5 18.49 5.90 -19.80
CA SER A 5 17.93 7.26 -19.73
C SER A 5 18.99 8.32 -20.09
N SER A 6 18.58 9.36 -20.80
CA SER A 6 19.46 10.46 -21.21
C SER A 6 20.01 11.23 -20.00
N GLU A 7 21.17 11.87 -20.14
CA GLU A 7 21.81 12.63 -19.04
C GLU A 7 20.95 13.78 -18.50
N SER A 8 20.15 14.39 -19.38
CA SER A 8 19.20 15.45 -19.04
C SER A 8 17.82 14.95 -18.66
N SER A 9 17.61 13.63 -18.56
CA SER A 9 16.32 13.07 -18.18
C SER A 9 15.90 13.46 -16.77
N LEU A 10 14.58 13.45 -16.57
CA LEU A 10 14.00 13.60 -15.24
C LEU A 10 14.56 12.53 -14.28
N LEU A 11 14.65 11.27 -14.72
CA LEU A 11 15.12 10.17 -13.86
C LEU A 11 16.55 10.37 -13.39
N ARG A 12 17.48 10.74 -14.28
CA ARG A 12 18.86 11.01 -13.86
C ARG A 12 18.95 12.20 -12.92
N THR A 13 18.20 13.26 -13.19
CA THR A 13 18.19 14.46 -12.34
C THR A 13 17.63 14.14 -10.94
N ALA A 14 16.59 13.33 -10.85
CA ALA A 14 16.00 12.88 -9.58
C ALA A 14 16.95 11.94 -8.81
N VAL A 15 17.62 11.00 -9.49
CA VAL A 15 18.64 10.13 -8.86
C VAL A 15 19.80 10.95 -8.32
N LEU A 16 20.30 11.94 -9.08
CA LEU A 16 21.36 12.83 -8.63
C LEU A 16 20.94 13.54 -7.34
N ALA A 17 19.78 14.19 -7.32
CA ALA A 17 19.27 14.87 -6.13
C ALA A 17 19.23 13.97 -4.89
N VAL A 18 18.67 12.77 -5.00
CA VAL A 18 18.57 11.81 -3.89
C VAL A 18 19.95 11.29 -3.46
N SER A 19 20.83 11.00 -4.42
CA SER A 19 22.17 10.48 -4.15
C SER A 19 23.06 11.51 -3.45
N GLU A 20 23.03 12.77 -3.90
CA GLU A 20 23.76 13.89 -3.30
C GLU A 20 23.26 14.16 -1.88
N LEU A 21 21.94 14.14 -1.67
CA LEU A 21 21.35 14.30 -0.35
C LEU A 21 21.71 13.14 0.59
N SER A 22 21.66 11.90 0.09
CA SER A 22 22.05 10.72 0.86
C SER A 22 23.53 10.77 1.25
N LEU A 23 24.39 11.20 0.33
CA LEU A 23 25.81 11.39 0.60
C LEU A 23 26.03 12.51 1.62
N TYR A 24 25.33 13.63 1.52
CA TYR A 24 25.33 14.67 2.57
C TYR A 24 24.96 14.09 3.94
N ARG A 25 23.91 13.27 4.03
CA ARG A 25 23.50 12.69 5.31
C ARG A 25 24.59 11.82 5.94
N TYR A 26 25.41 11.18 5.10
CA TYR A 26 26.56 10.39 5.52
C TYR A 26 27.79 11.24 5.86
N SER A 27 28.24 12.09 4.93
CA SER A 27 29.49 12.85 5.04
C SER A 27 29.38 14.14 5.86
N LYS A 28 28.16 14.66 6.02
CA LYS A 28 27.85 15.97 6.63
C LYS A 28 28.49 17.18 5.92
N ALA A 29 28.94 17.04 4.68
CA ALA A 29 29.49 18.16 3.91
C ALA A 29 28.38 19.10 3.39
N PRO A 30 28.30 20.37 3.84
CA PRO A 30 27.17 21.26 3.56
C PRO A 30 27.02 21.61 2.07
N GLU A 31 28.10 21.59 1.29
CA GLU A 31 28.07 21.85 -0.16
C GLU A 31 27.18 20.85 -0.88
N LEU A 32 27.24 19.57 -0.48
CA LEU A 32 26.41 18.51 -1.05
C LEU A 32 24.92 18.75 -0.81
N TYR A 33 24.56 19.38 0.31
CA TYR A 33 23.17 19.74 0.57
C TYR A 33 22.66 20.79 -0.41
N HIS A 34 23.46 21.82 -0.68
CA HIS A 34 23.12 22.85 -1.67
C HIS A 34 23.03 22.28 -3.09
N ILE A 35 23.96 21.41 -3.47
CA ILE A 35 23.93 20.74 -4.77
C ILE A 35 22.68 19.85 -4.89
N ALA A 36 22.38 19.05 -3.87
CA ALA A 36 21.20 18.20 -3.83
C ALA A 36 19.90 19.00 -4.01
N ARG A 37 19.78 20.16 -3.34
CA ARG A 37 18.64 21.08 -3.48
C ARG A 37 18.53 21.68 -4.89
N ALA A 38 19.66 22.04 -5.50
CA ALA A 38 19.68 22.55 -6.86
C ALA A 38 19.24 21.46 -7.86
N SER A 39 19.75 20.24 -7.72
CA SER A 39 19.35 19.08 -8.51
C SER A 39 17.86 18.77 -8.34
N TYR A 40 17.35 18.83 -7.11
CA TYR A 40 15.92 18.66 -6.81
C TYR A 40 15.06 19.73 -7.51
N GLY A 41 15.44 21.02 -7.42
CA GLY A 41 14.74 22.10 -8.11
C GLY A 41 14.69 21.92 -9.63
N ARG A 42 15.80 21.48 -10.24
CA ARG A 42 15.82 21.14 -11.68
C ARG A 42 14.88 19.97 -12.00
N ALA A 43 14.87 18.93 -11.17
CA ALA A 43 13.99 17.80 -11.36
C ALA A 43 12.51 18.19 -11.26
N LEU A 44 12.13 19.13 -10.38
CA LEU A 44 10.77 19.67 -10.34
C LEU A 44 10.38 20.39 -11.64
N GLY A 45 11.31 21.16 -12.22
CA GLY A 45 11.09 21.80 -13.52
C GLY A 45 10.81 20.78 -14.62
N LEU A 46 11.69 19.78 -14.74
CA LEU A 46 11.52 18.68 -15.70
C LEU A 46 10.24 17.88 -15.46
N ALA A 47 9.87 17.65 -14.19
CA ALA A 47 8.64 16.95 -13.85
C ALA A 47 7.41 17.65 -14.42
N ASN A 48 7.33 18.99 -14.30
CA ASN A 48 6.23 19.75 -14.90
C ASN A 48 6.16 19.58 -16.43
N GLU A 49 7.30 19.49 -17.10
CA GLU A 49 7.37 19.28 -18.55
C GLU A 49 6.86 17.88 -18.95
N VAL A 50 7.37 16.80 -18.34
CA VAL A 50 6.92 15.44 -18.70
C VAL A 50 5.51 15.11 -18.21
N LEU A 51 5.01 15.75 -17.15
CA LEU A 51 3.62 15.57 -16.70
C LEU A 51 2.61 16.28 -17.61
N ALA A 52 3.04 17.30 -18.38
CA ALA A 52 2.18 18.02 -19.32
C ALA A 52 1.91 17.24 -20.63
N LEU A 53 2.66 16.16 -20.90
CA LEU A 53 2.58 15.39 -22.14
C LEU A 53 1.98 13.99 -21.89
N PRO A 54 0.92 13.61 -22.63
CA PRO A 54 0.23 12.33 -22.44
C PRO A 54 1.11 11.08 -22.59
N ASP A 55 2.12 11.12 -23.46
CA ASP A 55 2.97 9.95 -23.74
C ASP A 55 4.02 9.71 -22.64
N THR A 56 4.48 10.78 -21.99
CA THR A 56 5.52 10.68 -20.96
C THR A 56 4.97 10.56 -19.56
N VAL A 57 3.75 11.06 -19.30
CA VAL A 57 3.12 11.02 -17.97
C VAL A 57 2.91 9.58 -17.46
N THR A 58 2.65 8.64 -18.38
CA THR A 58 2.43 7.21 -18.06
C THR A 58 3.69 6.34 -18.14
N SER A 59 4.86 6.90 -18.47
CA SER A 59 6.12 6.12 -18.59
C SER A 59 6.69 5.71 -17.22
N ASP A 60 7.25 4.51 -17.08
CA ASP A 60 7.87 4.08 -15.80
C ASP A 60 8.97 5.01 -15.32
N GLU A 61 9.64 5.68 -16.25
CA GLU A 61 10.66 6.68 -15.97
C GLU A 61 10.09 7.86 -15.16
N THR A 62 8.93 8.38 -15.57
CA THR A 62 8.21 9.42 -14.82
C THR A 62 7.81 8.92 -13.43
N LEU A 63 7.26 7.70 -13.33
CA LEU A 63 6.87 7.13 -12.03
C LEU A 63 8.04 7.00 -11.07
N CYS A 64 9.14 6.38 -11.52
CA CYS A 64 10.38 6.26 -10.74
C CYS A 64 10.89 7.62 -10.28
N SER A 65 10.83 8.60 -11.16
CA SER A 65 11.35 9.93 -10.88
C SER A 65 10.55 10.64 -9.79
N ILE A 66 9.22 10.69 -9.90
CA ILE A 66 8.37 11.32 -8.89
C ILE A 66 8.53 10.61 -7.54
N LEU A 67 8.73 9.29 -7.54
CA LEU A 67 8.99 8.52 -6.34
C LEU A 67 10.35 8.85 -5.69
N LEU A 68 11.38 9.12 -6.49
CA LEU A 68 12.66 9.61 -5.99
C LEU A 68 12.52 11.02 -5.40
N LEU A 69 11.69 11.88 -5.99
CA LEU A 69 11.38 13.21 -5.42
C LEU A 69 10.61 13.10 -4.09
N TYR A 70 9.67 12.15 -3.99
CA TYR A 70 9.03 11.79 -2.73
C TYR A 70 10.09 11.38 -1.67
N LEU A 71 11.02 10.50 -2.05
CA LEU A 71 12.09 10.02 -1.17
C LEU A 71 13.05 11.16 -0.76
N PHE A 72 13.33 12.10 -1.66
CA PHE A 72 14.13 13.28 -1.35
C PHE A 72 13.52 14.05 -0.17
N GLU A 73 12.22 14.37 -0.23
CA GLU A 73 11.51 15.06 0.86
C GLU A 73 11.49 14.23 2.17
N ASP A 74 11.56 12.90 2.09
CA ASP A 74 11.69 12.02 3.27
C ASP A 74 13.05 12.18 3.92
N ILE A 75 14.11 12.10 3.12
CA ILE A 75 15.49 12.13 3.61
C ILE A 75 15.83 13.50 4.21
N VAL A 76 15.32 14.59 3.62
CA VAL A 76 15.49 15.96 4.15
C VAL A 76 14.89 16.06 5.55
N GLY A 77 13.72 15.45 5.80
CA GLY A 77 13.09 15.44 7.11
C GLY A 77 12.47 16.78 7.55
N GLU A 78 12.32 17.74 6.64
CA GLU A 78 11.66 19.04 6.88
C GLU A 78 10.12 18.95 6.84
N ARG A 79 9.57 17.75 6.99
CA ARG A 79 8.14 17.51 6.86
C ARG A 79 7.37 18.06 8.06
N VAL A 80 6.26 18.74 7.77
CA VAL A 80 5.11 18.76 8.68
C VAL A 80 4.54 17.34 8.70
N PRO A 81 4.21 16.74 9.86
CA PRO A 81 3.97 15.31 10.00
C PRO A 81 2.77 14.74 9.23
N ILE A 82 2.13 15.46 8.30
CA ILE A 82 0.81 15.11 7.75
C ILE A 82 0.80 14.85 6.23
N SER A 83 1.77 15.32 5.43
CA SER A 83 1.68 15.15 3.97
C SER A 83 3.03 15.31 3.26
N ASN A 84 3.35 14.44 2.31
CA ASN A 84 4.39 14.66 1.30
C ASN A 84 3.73 15.25 0.05
N ASN A 85 4.30 16.31 -0.54
CA ASN A 85 3.67 17.04 -1.63
C ASN A 85 3.57 16.22 -2.93
N HIS A 86 4.50 15.29 -3.16
CA HIS A 86 4.50 14.37 -4.29
C HIS A 86 3.54 13.20 -4.12
N PHE A 87 3.01 12.99 -2.92
CA PHE A 87 2.12 11.86 -2.63
C PHE A 87 0.86 11.87 -3.47
N VAL A 88 0.19 13.04 -3.55
CA VAL A 88 -1.03 13.20 -4.36
C VAL A 88 -0.72 12.94 -5.84
N GLY A 89 0.43 13.44 -6.32
CA GLY A 89 0.90 13.19 -7.68
C GLY A 89 1.15 11.72 -7.96
N LEU A 90 1.80 11.00 -7.03
CA LEU A 90 2.01 9.55 -7.14
C LEU A 90 0.68 8.77 -7.19
N GLN A 91 -0.29 9.12 -6.35
CA GLN A 91 -1.62 8.49 -6.38
C GLN A 91 -2.30 8.66 -7.74
N GLN A 92 -2.27 9.88 -8.30
CA GLN A 92 -2.87 10.15 -9.61
C GLN A 92 -2.12 9.43 -10.74
N LEU A 93 -0.79 9.42 -10.71
CA LEU A 93 0.05 8.73 -11.68
C LEU A 93 -0.19 7.22 -11.70
N VAL A 94 -0.45 6.62 -10.55
CA VAL A 94 -0.83 5.21 -10.46
C VAL A 94 -2.24 4.99 -10.99
N GLN A 95 -3.18 5.91 -10.71
CA GLN A 95 -4.56 5.81 -11.20
C GLN A 95 -4.71 5.94 -12.71
N ILE A 96 -3.88 6.75 -13.39
CA ILE A 96 -3.96 6.90 -14.85
C ILE A 96 -3.29 5.72 -15.59
N ARG A 97 -2.44 4.95 -14.92
CA ARG A 97 -1.70 3.79 -15.47
C ARG A 97 -2.47 2.47 -15.44
N GLN A 98 -3.78 2.50 -15.15
CA GLN A 98 -4.65 1.31 -15.07
C GLN A 98 -4.26 0.25 -16.11
N ASN A 99 -4.04 -0.99 -15.65
CA ASN A 99 -3.73 -2.20 -16.44
C ASN A 99 -2.26 -2.46 -16.83
N GLN A 100 -1.26 -1.76 -16.29
CA GLN A 100 0.15 -2.14 -16.48
C GLN A 100 0.64 -3.09 -15.37
N GLN A 101 1.31 -4.19 -15.76
CA GLN A 101 1.74 -5.27 -14.87
C GLN A 101 2.67 -4.79 -13.74
N PHE A 102 2.55 -5.47 -12.60
CA PHE A 102 3.28 -5.21 -11.36
C PHE A 102 4.78 -5.52 -11.52
N ASP A 103 5.62 -4.47 -11.62
CA ASP A 103 7.07 -4.59 -11.51
C ASP A 103 7.56 -4.27 -10.08
N MET A 104 8.81 -4.63 -9.77
CA MET A 104 9.48 -4.42 -8.46
C MET A 104 9.34 -2.97 -7.93
N LEU A 105 9.20 -2.00 -8.83
CA LEU A 105 8.96 -0.59 -8.53
C LEU A 105 7.64 -0.35 -7.78
N TYR A 106 6.54 -0.99 -8.18
CA TYR A 106 5.22 -0.82 -7.57
C TYR A 106 5.15 -1.41 -6.16
N GLY A 107 5.84 -2.53 -5.92
CA GLY A 107 6.02 -3.09 -4.58
C GLY A 107 6.78 -2.14 -3.65
N TRP A 108 7.83 -1.47 -4.16
CA TRP A 108 8.55 -0.47 -3.38
C TRP A 108 7.69 0.77 -3.10
N ILE A 109 6.96 1.29 -4.10
CA ILE A 109 5.98 2.38 -3.92
C ILE A 109 4.98 2.03 -2.81
N ALA A 110 4.36 0.86 -2.88
CA ALA A 110 3.42 0.41 -1.85
C ALA A 110 4.07 0.41 -0.45
N THR A 111 5.30 -0.10 -0.31
CA THR A 111 6.01 -0.10 0.98
C THR A 111 6.36 1.30 1.50
N GLN A 112 6.65 2.28 0.63
CA GLN A 112 6.95 3.65 1.05
C GLN A 112 5.68 4.41 1.44
N LEU A 113 4.60 4.28 0.66
CA LEU A 113 3.30 4.93 0.94
C LEU A 113 2.69 4.45 2.27
N THR A 114 3.05 3.24 2.69
CA THR A 114 2.66 2.64 3.98
C THR A 114 3.11 3.46 5.19
N TYR A 115 4.33 4.02 5.14
CA TYR A 115 4.89 4.76 6.28
C TYR A 115 4.17 6.09 6.53
N THR A 116 3.41 6.57 5.54
CA THR A 116 2.81 7.92 5.52
C THR A 116 1.29 7.97 5.66
N LYS A 117 0.65 7.01 6.38
CA LYS A 117 -0.60 7.19 7.16
C LYS A 117 -1.92 6.51 6.77
N SER A 118 -2.03 5.67 5.73
CA SER A 118 -3.27 4.87 5.61
C SER A 118 -3.09 3.50 4.94
N PRO A 119 -3.22 2.40 5.70
CA PRO A 119 -3.30 1.06 5.13
C PRO A 119 -4.43 0.92 4.10
N GLU A 120 -5.50 1.71 4.23
CA GLU A 120 -6.62 1.81 3.27
C GLU A 120 -6.16 2.29 1.89
N LEU A 121 -5.22 3.24 1.82
CA LEU A 121 -4.74 3.73 0.54
C LEU A 121 -3.87 2.69 -0.16
N VAL A 122 -3.03 1.97 0.58
CA VAL A 122 -2.25 0.87 0.01
C VAL A 122 -3.19 -0.15 -0.61
N CYS A 123 -4.29 -0.48 0.09
CA CYS A 123 -5.33 -1.33 -0.47
C CYS A 123 -5.99 -0.72 -1.72
N SER A 124 -6.31 0.57 -1.71
CA SER A 124 -6.90 1.25 -2.86
C SER A 124 -5.98 1.28 -4.09
N ILE A 125 -4.68 1.49 -3.88
CA ILE A 125 -3.68 1.47 -4.95
C ILE A 125 -3.56 0.07 -5.53
N ILE A 126 -3.33 -0.94 -4.68
CA ILE A 126 -3.20 -2.32 -5.12
C ILE A 126 -4.46 -2.77 -5.87
N HIS A 127 -5.65 -2.43 -5.36
CA HIS A 127 -6.93 -2.75 -5.99
C HIS A 127 -7.11 -2.10 -7.37
N LYS A 128 -6.69 -0.84 -7.55
CA LYS A 128 -6.83 -0.11 -8.83
C LYS A 128 -5.77 -0.49 -9.86
N THR A 129 -4.62 -1.00 -9.41
CA THR A 129 -3.47 -1.28 -10.28
C THR A 129 -3.42 -2.73 -10.72
N ILE A 130 -3.81 -3.66 -9.84
CA ILE A 130 -3.88 -5.09 -10.18
C ILE A 130 -5.30 -5.39 -10.64
N TYR A 131 -5.45 -5.64 -11.94
CA TYR A 131 -6.66 -6.24 -12.46
C TYR A 131 -6.73 -7.70 -12.00
N ILE A 132 -7.79 -8.03 -11.28
CA ILE A 132 -8.09 -9.40 -10.82
C ILE A 132 -9.49 -9.74 -11.29
N GLU A 133 -9.62 -10.74 -12.15
CA GLU A 133 -10.90 -11.31 -12.51
C GLU A 133 -11.53 -12.04 -11.29
N PRO A 134 -12.86 -12.08 -11.19
CA PRO A 134 -13.55 -12.76 -10.08
C PRO A 134 -13.19 -14.25 -9.90
N SER A 135 -12.61 -14.89 -10.92
CA SER A 135 -12.17 -16.28 -10.92
C SER A 135 -10.72 -16.52 -10.51
N ASP A 136 -9.95 -15.46 -10.21
CA ASP A 136 -8.51 -15.52 -9.97
C ASP A 136 -8.16 -15.93 -8.53
N VAL A 137 -8.99 -16.77 -7.90
CA VAL A 137 -8.53 -17.47 -6.69
C VAL A 137 -7.30 -18.29 -7.12
N PRO A 138 -6.15 -18.18 -6.41
CA PRO A 138 -4.93 -18.89 -6.81
C PRO A 138 -5.23 -20.37 -7.05
N ARG A 139 -5.03 -20.83 -8.29
CA ARG A 139 -5.25 -22.24 -8.64
C ARG A 139 -4.04 -23.06 -8.23
N SER A 140 -4.19 -24.39 -8.17
CA SER A 140 -3.08 -25.31 -7.86
C SER A 140 -1.84 -25.07 -8.72
N ASP A 141 -2.04 -24.64 -9.97
CA ASP A 141 -0.97 -24.45 -10.95
C ASP A 141 -0.21 -23.12 -10.74
N ASP A 142 -0.84 -22.13 -10.10
CA ASP A 142 -0.26 -20.83 -9.74
C ASP A 142 0.68 -20.91 -8.53
N LEU A 143 0.55 -21.97 -7.72
CA LEU A 143 1.38 -22.22 -6.53
C LEU A 143 2.85 -22.50 -6.87
N ASN A 144 3.17 -22.79 -8.13
CA ASN A 144 4.55 -22.92 -8.62
C ASN A 144 5.30 -21.57 -8.64
N ASN A 145 4.59 -20.44 -8.58
CA ASN A 145 5.17 -19.12 -8.41
C ASN A 145 4.63 -18.46 -7.12
N PRO A 146 5.34 -18.61 -5.99
CA PRO A 146 4.86 -18.12 -4.70
C PRO A 146 4.69 -16.59 -4.71
N ILE A 147 5.55 -15.85 -5.40
CA ILE A 147 5.45 -14.38 -5.49
C ILE A 147 4.16 -13.98 -6.20
N TYR A 148 3.82 -14.67 -7.30
CA TYR A 148 2.59 -14.41 -8.04
C TYR A 148 1.35 -14.74 -7.20
N SER A 149 1.34 -15.90 -6.53
CA SER A 149 0.27 -16.31 -5.62
C SER A 149 0.04 -15.30 -4.48
N PHE A 150 1.11 -14.79 -3.85
CA PHE A 150 1.02 -13.72 -2.85
C PHE A 150 0.51 -12.41 -3.41
N THR A 151 0.90 -12.08 -4.64
CA THR A 151 0.47 -10.85 -5.31
C THR A 151 -1.03 -10.87 -5.55
N ILE A 152 -1.56 -11.98 -6.07
CA ILE A 152 -3.00 -12.20 -6.26
C ILE A 152 -3.73 -12.13 -4.92
N LEU A 153 -3.27 -12.90 -3.92
CA LEU A 153 -3.89 -12.94 -2.60
C LEU A 153 -3.93 -11.54 -1.96
N GLY A 154 -2.80 -10.83 -1.98
CA GLY A 154 -2.72 -9.47 -1.45
C GLY A 154 -3.70 -8.54 -2.16
N ALA A 155 -3.84 -8.68 -3.48
CA ALA A 155 -4.75 -7.87 -4.27
C ALA A 155 -6.24 -8.21 -4.01
N LEU A 156 -6.58 -9.49 -3.78
CA LEU A 156 -7.91 -9.92 -3.34
C LEU A 156 -8.26 -9.35 -1.96
N VAL A 157 -7.32 -9.42 -1.02
CA VAL A 157 -7.49 -8.82 0.31
C VAL A 157 -7.68 -7.31 0.21
N CYS A 158 -6.89 -6.62 -0.63
CA CYS A 158 -7.05 -5.20 -0.86
C CYS A 158 -8.41 -4.84 -1.48
N LYS A 159 -8.92 -5.65 -2.42
CA LYS A 159 -10.27 -5.51 -2.99
C LYS A 159 -11.35 -5.64 -1.90
N PHE A 160 -11.22 -6.64 -1.03
CA PHE A 160 -12.11 -6.78 0.13
C PHE A 160 -12.05 -5.53 1.02
N CYS A 161 -10.86 -5.06 1.39
CA CYS A 161 -10.71 -3.88 2.26
C CYS A 161 -11.41 -2.64 1.68
N VAL A 162 -11.30 -2.41 0.38
CA VAL A 162 -11.97 -1.29 -0.31
C VAL A 162 -13.49 -1.47 -0.31
N LYS A 163 -13.99 -2.67 -0.62
CA LYS A 163 -15.42 -2.99 -0.60
C LYS A 163 -15.99 -2.80 0.81
N ALA A 164 -15.37 -3.41 1.82
CA ALA A 164 -15.73 -3.31 3.22
C ALA A 164 -15.74 -1.86 3.72
N SER A 165 -14.72 -1.07 3.37
CA SER A 165 -14.67 0.36 3.72
C SER A 165 -15.82 1.16 3.09
N THR A 166 -16.21 0.83 1.86
CA THR A 166 -17.29 1.51 1.14
C THR A 166 -18.64 1.21 1.78
N VAL A 167 -18.91 -0.06 2.05
CA VAL A 167 -20.15 -0.52 2.73
C VAL A 167 -20.21 0.08 4.14
N HIS A 168 -19.15 -0.06 4.93
CA HIS A 168 -19.07 0.50 6.27
C HIS A 168 -19.36 2.01 6.30
N SER A 169 -18.73 2.79 5.41
CA SER A 169 -18.94 4.24 5.33
C SER A 169 -20.35 4.60 4.87
N SER A 170 -20.92 3.83 3.93
CA SER A 170 -22.29 4.03 3.46
C SER A 170 -23.30 3.81 4.59
N ILE A 171 -23.13 2.75 5.37
CA ILE A 171 -24.01 2.44 6.51
C ILE A 171 -23.88 3.52 7.58
N LEU A 172 -22.65 3.87 7.98
CA LEU A 172 -22.41 4.95 8.96
C LEU A 172 -23.08 6.27 8.56
N ALA A 173 -23.04 6.63 7.27
CA ALA A 173 -23.68 7.84 6.76
C ALA A 173 -25.22 7.80 6.85
N LYS A 174 -25.83 6.61 6.85
CA LYS A 174 -27.27 6.42 7.02
C LYS A 174 -27.70 6.35 8.49
N LEU A 175 -26.76 6.10 9.42
CA LEU A 175 -27.10 6.01 10.84
C LEU A 175 -27.59 7.38 11.33
N ASN A 176 -28.89 7.46 11.65
CA ASN A 176 -29.44 8.58 12.38
C ASN A 176 -29.61 8.18 13.86
N PRO A 177 -28.93 8.85 14.82
CA PRO A 177 -29.09 8.56 16.24
C PRO A 177 -30.50 8.88 16.76
N GLU A 178 -31.29 9.68 16.04
CA GLU A 178 -32.65 10.08 16.47
C GLU A 178 -33.76 9.13 15.99
N ASP A 179 -33.50 8.26 15.01
CA ASP A 179 -34.49 7.28 14.53
C ASP A 179 -33.88 5.88 14.28
N PRO A 180 -33.80 5.04 15.33
CA PRO A 180 -33.29 3.67 15.24
C PRO A 180 -34.15 2.72 14.38
N SER A 181 -35.38 3.12 14.00
CA SER A 181 -36.29 2.26 13.23
C SER A 181 -35.93 2.19 11.74
N LEU A 182 -35.03 3.06 11.30
CA LEU A 182 -34.59 3.22 9.91
C LEU A 182 -33.40 2.34 9.51
N TYR A 183 -32.87 1.48 10.41
CA TYR A 183 -31.74 0.60 10.09
C TYR A 183 -32.16 -0.46 9.05
N PRO A 184 -31.67 -0.39 7.80
CA PRO A 184 -32.14 -1.27 6.74
C PRO A 184 -31.69 -2.72 6.98
N GLY A 185 -32.61 -3.68 6.84
CA GLY A 185 -32.27 -5.10 6.89
C GLY A 185 -31.24 -5.51 5.83
N ASP A 186 -31.26 -4.84 4.69
CA ASP A 186 -30.35 -5.09 3.56
C ASP A 186 -28.89 -4.74 3.87
N ASP A 187 -28.65 -3.69 4.67
CA ASP A 187 -27.31 -3.27 5.09
C ASP A 187 -26.63 -4.32 5.99
N MET A 188 -27.41 -5.01 6.83
CA MET A 188 -26.91 -6.14 7.64
C MET A 188 -26.60 -7.37 6.78
N ASN A 189 -27.43 -7.68 5.78
CA ASN A 189 -27.16 -8.79 4.86
C ASN A 189 -25.88 -8.55 4.06
N GLU A 190 -25.61 -7.31 3.67
CA GLU A 190 -24.37 -6.94 2.98
C GLU A 190 -23.14 -7.09 3.89
N LEU A 191 -23.24 -6.69 5.17
CA LEU A 191 -22.17 -6.94 6.16
C LEU A 191 -21.93 -8.42 6.42
N VAL A 192 -23.00 -9.23 6.52
CA VAL A 192 -22.87 -10.69 6.68
C VAL A 192 -22.19 -11.31 5.46
N SER A 193 -22.59 -10.93 4.24
CA SER A 193 -21.95 -11.39 3.00
C SER A 193 -20.46 -11.02 2.94
N LEU A 194 -20.07 -9.83 3.41
CA LEU A 194 -18.66 -9.45 3.53
C LEU A 194 -17.91 -10.35 4.52
N LEU A 195 -18.51 -10.67 5.67
CA LEU A 195 -17.89 -11.55 6.66
C LEU A 195 -17.76 -13.00 6.15
N GLU A 196 -18.67 -13.47 5.30
CA GLU A 196 -18.52 -14.77 4.61
C GLU A 196 -17.33 -14.79 3.63
N GLU A 197 -17.01 -13.64 2.99
CA GLU A 197 -15.81 -13.52 2.13
C GLU A 197 -14.50 -13.65 2.94
N VAL A 198 -14.50 -13.27 4.22
CA VAL A 198 -13.32 -13.38 5.11
C VAL A 198 -12.85 -14.82 5.21
N ASP A 199 -13.76 -15.76 5.43
CA ASP A 199 -13.44 -17.19 5.55
C ASP A 199 -12.81 -17.75 4.26
N ALA A 200 -13.23 -17.26 3.09
CA ALA A 200 -12.65 -17.67 1.81
C ALA A 200 -11.22 -17.11 1.63
N LEU A 201 -11.01 -15.86 2.02
CA LEU A 201 -9.69 -15.21 1.97
C LEU A 201 -8.71 -15.83 2.96
N GLU A 202 -9.13 -16.12 4.18
CA GLU A 202 -8.28 -16.77 5.19
C GLU A 202 -7.84 -18.19 4.76
N ARG A 203 -8.77 -18.96 4.18
CA ARG A 203 -8.44 -20.27 3.60
C ARG A 203 -7.41 -20.14 2.47
N SER A 204 -7.62 -19.20 1.57
CA SER A 204 -6.68 -18.93 0.47
C SER A 204 -5.31 -18.50 0.98
N ALA A 205 -5.27 -17.64 2.01
CA ALA A 205 -4.03 -17.20 2.64
C ALA A 205 -3.25 -18.35 3.26
N ARG A 206 -3.94 -19.27 3.94
CA ARG A 206 -3.30 -20.45 4.53
C ARG A 206 -2.63 -21.33 3.47
N VAL A 207 -3.33 -21.61 2.38
CA VAL A 207 -2.78 -22.42 1.27
C VAL A 207 -1.53 -21.78 0.69
N VAL A 208 -1.55 -20.46 0.45
CA VAL A 208 -0.39 -19.73 -0.11
C VAL A 208 0.79 -19.70 0.89
N LEU A 209 0.51 -19.57 2.20
CA LEU A 209 1.54 -19.61 3.24
C LEU A 209 2.17 -21.00 3.39
N GLU A 210 1.42 -22.09 3.19
CA GLU A 210 1.93 -23.46 3.31
C GLU A 210 2.93 -23.84 2.20
N VAL A 211 2.84 -23.20 1.04
CA VAL A 211 3.76 -23.43 -0.10
C VAL A 211 4.90 -22.41 -0.19
N LEU A 212 5.12 -21.63 0.88
CA LEU A 212 6.20 -20.65 0.95
C LEU A 212 7.57 -21.33 0.78
N PRO A 213 8.43 -20.84 -0.14
CA PRO A 213 9.77 -21.37 -0.24
C PRO A 213 10.62 -20.86 0.93
N GLN A 214 11.50 -21.73 1.44
CA GLN A 214 12.33 -21.45 2.62
C GLN A 214 13.17 -20.17 2.53
N TRP A 215 13.63 -19.79 1.33
CA TRP A 215 14.43 -18.57 1.13
C TRP A 215 13.65 -17.27 1.38
N LEU A 216 12.32 -17.36 1.32
CA LEU A 216 11.39 -16.26 1.57
C LEU A 216 10.99 -16.21 3.05
N GLU A 217 11.16 -17.28 3.83
CA GLU A 217 10.78 -17.29 5.24
C GLU A 217 11.70 -16.42 6.11
N PRO A 218 11.15 -15.60 7.03
CA PRO A 218 11.95 -14.86 7.97
C PRO A 218 12.54 -15.80 9.02
N SER A 219 13.84 -15.66 9.28
CA SER A 219 14.50 -16.37 10.38
C SER A 219 14.22 -15.64 11.70
N SER A 220 14.03 -16.39 12.79
CA SER A 220 13.89 -15.79 14.12
C SER A 220 15.18 -15.91 14.93
N SER A 221 15.61 -14.82 15.55
CA SER A 221 16.70 -14.81 16.51
C SER A 221 16.19 -14.25 17.84
N LYS A 222 16.46 -14.98 18.92
CA LYS A 222 16.27 -14.48 20.28
C LYS A 222 17.60 -13.88 20.74
N PRO A 223 17.70 -12.57 20.99
CA PRO A 223 18.93 -11.99 21.50
C PRO A 223 19.26 -12.63 22.86
N SER A 224 20.39 -13.35 22.91
CA SER A 224 20.91 -14.02 24.08
C SER A 224 21.42 -13.01 25.10
N ALA A 225 20.53 -12.49 25.96
CA ALA A 225 20.87 -12.07 27.33
C ALA A 225 19.67 -11.57 28.15
N CYS A 226 18.67 -10.87 27.60
CA CYS A 226 17.61 -10.27 28.43
C CYS A 226 16.37 -9.76 27.65
N GLY A 227 16.16 -10.25 26.42
CA GLY A 227 15.08 -9.73 25.56
C GLY A 227 13.93 -10.71 25.40
N THR A 228 12.74 -10.37 25.88
CA THR A 228 11.47 -11.06 25.55
C THR A 228 11.03 -10.86 24.10
N ARG A 229 11.75 -10.03 23.32
CA ARG A 229 11.41 -9.72 21.92
C ARG A 229 12.17 -10.63 20.96
N THR A 230 11.41 -11.43 20.21
CA THR A 230 11.88 -12.11 19.01
C THR A 230 12.21 -11.08 17.94
N ILE A 231 13.43 -11.13 17.40
CA ILE A 231 13.83 -10.31 16.26
C ILE A 231 13.71 -11.17 14.99
N LEU A 232 13.00 -10.64 14.00
CA LEU A 232 12.94 -11.24 12.67
C LEU A 232 14.16 -10.79 11.86
N ILE A 233 14.86 -11.76 11.28
CA ILE A 233 16.00 -11.58 10.40
C ILE A 233 15.57 -12.04 9.01
N TYR A 234 15.77 -11.16 8.02
CA TYR A 234 15.42 -11.43 6.63
C TYR A 234 16.68 -11.68 5.81
N SER A 235 16.59 -12.57 4.81
CA SER A 235 17.71 -12.95 3.93
C SER A 235 18.18 -11.80 3.04
N SER A 236 17.30 -10.83 2.76
CA SER A 236 17.64 -9.62 2.01
C SER A 236 16.69 -8.46 2.35
N ARG A 237 17.07 -7.24 1.94
CA ARG A 237 16.20 -6.06 2.04
C ARG A 237 14.90 -6.24 1.25
N TRP A 238 14.96 -6.89 0.09
CA TRP A 238 13.77 -7.16 -0.72
C TRP A 238 12.79 -8.07 0.03
N VAL A 239 13.29 -9.16 0.63
CA VAL A 239 12.46 -10.07 1.45
C VAL A 239 11.86 -9.34 2.67
N ALA A 240 12.63 -8.46 3.32
CA ALA A 240 12.11 -7.64 4.41
C ALA A 240 10.97 -6.71 3.96
N CYS A 241 11.13 -6.03 2.81
CA CYS A 241 10.09 -5.18 2.23
C CYS A 241 8.85 -5.97 1.81
N PHE A 242 9.05 -7.16 1.24
CA PHE A 242 7.97 -8.07 0.86
C PHE A 242 7.12 -8.47 2.09
N TRP A 243 7.75 -8.90 3.18
CA TRP A 243 7.03 -9.25 4.41
C TRP A 243 6.37 -8.05 5.09
N MET A 244 7.03 -6.89 5.08
CA MET A 244 6.41 -5.65 5.57
C MET A 244 5.10 -5.34 4.84
N LEU A 245 5.05 -5.56 3.52
CA LEU A 245 3.83 -5.39 2.74
C LEU A 245 2.76 -6.41 3.14
N ILE A 246 3.13 -7.69 3.33
CA ILE A 246 2.21 -8.74 3.80
C ILE A 246 1.62 -8.39 5.17
N TYR A 247 2.47 -8.02 6.14
CA TYR A 247 2.01 -7.68 7.48
C TYR A 247 1.06 -6.48 7.47
N LEU A 248 1.33 -5.49 6.61
CA LEU A 248 0.43 -4.36 6.45
C LEU A 248 -0.92 -4.77 5.86
N ILE A 249 -0.91 -5.55 4.78
CA ILE A 249 -2.15 -6.00 4.13
C ILE A 249 -2.98 -6.80 5.14
N ASN A 250 -2.35 -7.69 5.91
CA ASN A 250 -3.00 -8.43 6.98
C ASN A 250 -3.54 -7.52 8.09
N ALA A 251 -2.76 -6.54 8.54
CA ALA A 251 -3.22 -5.59 9.55
C ALA A 251 -4.45 -4.79 9.06
N SER A 252 -4.40 -4.30 7.81
CA SER A 252 -5.54 -3.63 7.16
C SER A 252 -6.76 -4.54 7.12
N PHE A 253 -6.57 -5.79 6.70
CA PHE A 253 -7.62 -6.78 6.57
C PHE A 253 -8.34 -6.99 7.91
N TYR A 254 -7.61 -7.37 8.95
CA TYR A 254 -8.22 -7.63 10.25
C TYR A 254 -8.82 -6.37 10.87
N GLN A 255 -8.21 -5.20 10.67
CA GLN A 255 -8.81 -3.94 11.11
C GLN A 255 -10.18 -3.73 10.44
N ARG A 256 -10.30 -3.94 9.13
CA ARG A 256 -11.58 -3.83 8.41
C ARG A 256 -12.60 -4.87 8.88
N VAL A 257 -12.16 -6.11 9.12
CA VAL A 257 -13.03 -7.18 9.66
C VAL A 257 -13.60 -6.80 11.02
N ILE A 258 -12.76 -6.28 11.91
CA ILE A 258 -13.17 -5.81 13.25
C ILE A 258 -14.20 -4.69 13.11
N GLU A 259 -13.92 -3.66 12.31
CA GLU A 259 -14.84 -2.52 12.13
C GLU A 259 -16.20 -2.95 11.57
N CYS A 260 -16.22 -3.84 10.56
CA CYS A 260 -17.47 -4.39 10.03
C CYS A 260 -18.22 -5.27 11.06
N SER A 261 -17.49 -6.03 11.87
CA SER A 261 -18.08 -6.88 12.92
C SER A 261 -18.68 -6.05 14.05
N ASP A 262 -17.98 -5.01 14.50
CA ASP A 262 -18.46 -4.06 15.52
C ASP A 262 -19.72 -3.33 15.06
N LEU A 263 -19.73 -2.88 13.80
CA LEU A 263 -20.90 -2.24 13.19
C LEU A 263 -22.10 -3.21 13.09
N LEU A 264 -21.87 -4.46 12.67
CA LEU A 264 -22.91 -5.48 12.62
C LEU A 264 -23.49 -5.76 14.02
N ALA A 265 -22.64 -5.91 15.03
CA ALA A 265 -23.05 -6.12 16.41
C ALA A 265 -23.86 -4.92 16.93
N PHE A 266 -23.45 -3.69 16.63
CA PHE A 266 -24.18 -2.47 16.96
C PHE A 266 -25.59 -2.47 16.35
N LEU A 267 -25.73 -2.79 15.05
CA LEU A 267 -27.02 -2.85 14.38
C LEU A 267 -27.94 -3.93 14.97
N GLN A 268 -27.39 -5.11 15.28
CA GLN A 268 -28.15 -6.21 15.89
C GLN A 268 -28.68 -5.84 17.29
N LEU A 269 -27.87 -5.19 18.11
CA LEU A 269 -28.26 -4.74 19.45
C LEU A 269 -29.37 -3.69 19.40
N ASN A 270 -29.26 -2.69 18.52
CA ASN A 270 -30.26 -1.63 18.43
C ASN A 270 -31.57 -2.07 17.77
N ARG A 271 -31.56 -3.12 16.95
CA ARG A 271 -32.78 -3.73 16.41
C ARG A 271 -33.53 -4.58 17.44
N SER A 272 -32.80 -5.18 18.39
CA SER A 272 -33.36 -6.05 19.42
C SER A 272 -33.74 -5.31 20.72
N ALA A 273 -33.44 -4.02 20.83
CA ALA A 273 -33.92 -3.16 21.90
C ALA A 273 -35.45 -2.97 21.76
N PRO A 274 -36.29 -3.42 22.72
CA PRO A 274 -37.71 -3.15 22.67
C PRO A 274 -37.95 -1.65 22.76
N LEU A 275 -38.84 -1.12 21.91
CA LEU A 275 -39.41 0.22 22.02
C LEU A 275 -39.84 0.42 23.48
N ARG A 276 -39.08 1.21 24.24
CA ARG A 276 -39.50 1.70 25.56
C ARG A 276 -40.61 2.71 25.29
N LEU A 277 -41.85 2.21 25.27
CA LEU A 277 -43.08 2.99 25.42
C LEU A 277 -43.12 3.63 26.81
#